data_AF-A0A528IRI4-F1
#
_entry.id   AF-A0A528IRI4-F1
#
_cell.length_a   1.000
_cell.length_b   1.000
_cell.length_c   1.000
_cell.angle_alpha   90.00
_cell.angle_beta   90.00
_cell.angle_gamma   90.00
#
_symmetry.space_group_name_H-M   'P 1'
#
loop_
_entity.id
_entity.type
_entity.pdbx_description
1 polymer ?
#
loop_
_entity_poly.entity_id
_entity_poly.type
_entity_poly.pdbx_seq_one_letter_code
_entity_poly.pdbx_strand_id
1 'polypeptide(L)'
;LEDWGYAKLAKKERAESIEEMHHADRLVARIIFLEGHPNLQSVAPLRIGQNVKEVLESDLAGEYDARTGYKRSREICEEAGDYVTMKLFEDLLSDEEGHIDFLETQ
;
A
#
# COMPACT_ATOMS: atom_id res chain seq x y z
N LEU A 1 3.22 -1.87 -18.98
CA LEU A 1 2.95 -3.32 -18.99
C LEU A 1 2.09 -3.77 -20.16
N GLU A 2 0.94 -3.13 -20.41
CA GLU A 2 0.04 -3.48 -21.54
C GLU A 2 0.76 -3.42 -22.90
N ASP A 3 1.44 -2.31 -23.20
CA ASP A 3 2.22 -2.14 -24.44
C ASP A 3 3.37 -3.15 -24.58
N TRP A 4 3.84 -3.72 -23.47
CA TRP A 4 4.88 -4.75 -23.46
C TRP A 4 4.31 -6.18 -23.61
N GLY A 5 2.99 -6.32 -23.79
CA GLY A 5 2.30 -7.60 -23.97
C GLY A 5 1.87 -8.30 -22.68
N TYR A 6 2.09 -7.69 -21.50
CA TYR A 6 1.73 -8.27 -20.21
C TYR A 6 0.31 -7.87 -19.76
N ALA A 7 -0.70 -8.12 -20.61
CA ALA A 7 -2.06 -7.62 -20.40
C ALA A 7 -2.71 -8.09 -19.08
N LYS A 8 -2.42 -9.32 -18.62
CA LYS A 8 -2.92 -9.83 -17.34
C LYS A 8 -2.33 -9.07 -16.15
N LEU A 9 -1.02 -8.90 -16.14
CA LEU A 9 -0.31 -8.16 -15.09
C LEU A 9 -0.76 -6.69 -15.09
N ALA A 10 -0.80 -6.05 -16.27
CA ALA A 10 -1.29 -4.67 -16.41
C ALA A 10 -2.70 -4.47 -15.83
N LYS A 11 -3.60 -5.43 -16.03
CA LYS A 11 -4.96 -5.38 -15.46
C LYS A 11 -4.95 -5.51 -13.94
N LYS A 12 -4.14 -6.42 -13.38
CA LYS A 12 -4.03 -6.63 -11.94
C LYS A 12 -3.44 -5.40 -11.25
N GLU A 13 -2.31 -4.91 -11.74
CA GLU A 13 -1.63 -3.69 -11.26
C GLU A 13 -2.53 -2.46 -11.33
N ARG A 14 -3.34 -2.34 -12.40
CA ARG A 14 -4.29 -1.23 -12.49
C ARG A 14 -5.37 -1.33 -11.43
N ALA A 15 -5.88 -2.53 -11.14
CA ALA A 15 -6.87 -2.72 -10.09
C ALA A 15 -6.28 -2.42 -8.70
N GLU A 16 -5.06 -2.90 -8.45
CA GLU A 16 -4.32 -2.67 -7.21
C GLU A 16 -4.03 -1.18 -6.99
N SER A 17 -3.57 -0.46 -8.02
CA SER A 17 -3.36 1.01 -7.93
C SER A 17 -4.60 1.80 -7.51
N ILE A 18 -5.81 1.29 -7.82
CA ILE A 18 -7.08 1.90 -7.41
C ILE A 18 -7.42 1.51 -5.96
N GLU A 19 -7.12 0.27 -5.58
CA GLU A 19 -7.22 -0.19 -4.20
C GLU A 19 -6.34 0.65 -3.26
N GLU A 20 -5.09 0.90 -3.64
CA GLU A 20 -4.15 1.74 -2.91
C GLU A 20 -4.64 3.18 -2.72
N MET A 21 -5.36 3.72 -3.71
CA MET A 21 -6.02 5.02 -3.56
C MET A 21 -7.08 4.99 -2.46
N HIS A 22 -7.82 3.88 -2.32
CA HIS A 22 -8.78 3.71 -1.23
C HIS A 22 -8.10 3.52 0.13
N HIS A 23 -6.94 2.87 0.19
CA HIS A 23 -6.14 2.81 1.41
C HIS A 23 -5.75 4.22 1.87
N ALA A 24 -5.21 5.04 0.96
CA ALA A 24 -4.85 6.42 1.24
C ALA A 24 -6.06 7.25 1.71
N ASP A 25 -7.22 7.13 1.05
CA ASP A 25 -8.45 7.82 1.46
C ASP A 25 -8.89 7.44 2.89
N ARG A 26 -8.83 6.15 3.24
CA ARG A 26 -9.17 5.67 4.60
C ARG A 26 -8.24 6.27 5.65
N LEU A 27 -6.94 6.32 5.38
CA LEU A 27 -5.93 6.89 6.27
C LEU A 27 -6.13 8.41 6.44
N VAL A 28 -6.35 9.13 5.33
CA VAL A 28 -6.64 10.57 5.34
C VAL A 28 -7.89 10.88 6.16
N ALA A 29 -8.98 10.15 5.93
CA ALA A 29 -10.22 10.31 6.68
C ALA A 29 -10.02 10.05 8.18
N ARG A 30 -9.21 9.04 8.53
CA ARG A 30 -8.93 8.72 9.93
C ARG A 30 -8.06 9.78 10.61
N ILE A 31 -7.06 10.33 9.92
CA ILE A 31 -6.24 11.44 10.42
C ILE A 31 -7.11 12.66 10.71
N ILE A 32 -7.99 13.04 9.78
CA ILE A 32 -8.89 14.18 9.95
C ILE A 32 -9.88 13.95 11.10
N PHE A 33 -10.41 12.73 11.24
CA PHE A 33 -11.30 12.37 12.35
C PHE A 33 -10.63 12.54 13.72
N LEU A 34 -9.32 12.28 13.80
CA LEU A 34 -8.50 12.51 14.99
C LEU A 34 -7.99 13.95 15.11
N GLU A 35 -8.59 14.89 14.37
CA GLU A 35 -8.25 16.32 14.31
C GLU A 35 -6.81 16.60 13.85
N GLY A 36 -6.19 15.64 13.16
CA GLY A 36 -4.86 15.76 12.56
C GLY A 36 -4.88 16.41 11.17
N HIS A 37 -3.70 16.77 10.68
CA HIS A 37 -3.51 17.29 9.32
C HIS A 37 -2.72 16.28 8.48
N PRO A 38 -3.32 15.61 7.48
CA PRO A 38 -2.62 14.66 6.63
C PRO A 38 -1.58 15.39 5.76
N ASN A 39 -0.40 14.79 5.56
CA ASN A 39 0.60 15.33 4.66
C ASN A 39 0.43 14.75 3.26
N LEU A 40 -0.08 15.57 2.34
CA LEU A 40 -0.19 15.26 0.92
C LEU A 40 0.74 16.12 0.05
N GLN A 41 1.67 16.85 0.68
CA GLN A 41 2.61 17.74 -0.02
C GLN A 41 3.88 17.01 -0.45
N SER A 42 4.28 15.99 0.32
CA SER A 42 5.46 15.18 0.06
C SER A 42 5.07 13.73 -0.14
N VAL A 43 5.33 13.21 -1.32
CA VAL A 43 5.15 11.79 -1.66
C VAL A 43 6.52 11.13 -1.76
N ALA A 44 6.63 9.88 -1.34
CA ALA A 44 7.86 9.11 -1.50
C ALA A 44 8.29 9.07 -2.99
N PRO A 45 9.60 9.06 -3.28
CA PRO A 45 10.07 9.00 -4.65
C PRO A 45 9.58 7.72 -5.34
N LEU A 46 9.15 7.87 -6.60
CA LEU A 46 8.69 6.75 -7.41
C LEU A 46 9.85 5.80 -7.74
N ARG A 47 9.60 4.49 -7.66
CA ARG A 47 10.47 3.44 -8.21
C ARG A 47 9.94 3.06 -9.58
N ILE A 48 10.71 3.32 -10.64
CA ILE A 48 10.25 3.13 -12.02
C ILE A 48 11.15 2.09 -12.69
N GLY A 49 10.59 0.91 -12.97
CA GLY A 49 11.27 -0.15 -13.69
C GLY A 49 11.28 0.06 -15.21
N GLN A 50 12.36 -0.32 -15.87
CA GLN A 50 12.54 -0.23 -17.33
C GLN A 50 12.22 -1.54 -18.06
N ASN A 51 12.05 -2.63 -17.31
CA ASN A 51 11.61 -3.93 -17.80
C ASN A 51 10.67 -4.59 -16.77
N VAL A 52 10.00 -5.67 -17.15
CA VAL A 52 8.99 -6.32 -16.30
C VAL A 52 9.54 -6.75 -14.94
N LYS A 53 10.79 -7.22 -14.89
CA LYS A 53 11.42 -7.64 -13.64
C LYS A 53 11.63 -6.45 -12.70
N GLU A 54 12.18 -5.35 -13.21
CA GLU A 54 12.38 -4.14 -12.41
C GLU A 54 11.06 -3.51 -11.95
N VAL A 55 9.98 -3.65 -12.73
CA VAL A 55 8.63 -3.21 -12.32
C VAL A 55 8.16 -4.04 -11.12
N LEU A 56 8.17 -5.37 -11.23
CA LEU A 56 7.75 -6.27 -10.15
C LEU A 56 8.61 -6.12 -8.89
N GLU A 57 9.94 -5.97 -9.04
CA GLU A 57 10.85 -5.72 -7.92
C GLU A 57 10.59 -4.36 -7.25
N SER A 58 10.26 -3.33 -8.04
CA SER A 58 9.92 -2.00 -7.53
C SER A 58 8.61 -2.02 -6.75
N ASP A 59 7.63 -2.76 -7.26
CA ASP A 59 6.30 -2.92 -6.67
C ASP A 59 6.38 -3.70 -5.36
N LEU A 60 7.02 -4.88 -5.40
CA LEU A 60 7.25 -5.71 -4.22
C LEU A 60 8.01 -4.95 -3.11
N ALA A 61 8.97 -4.09 -3.48
CA ALA A 61 9.64 -3.22 -2.51
C ALA A 61 8.69 -2.18 -1.90
N GLY A 62 7.73 -1.65 -2.66
CA GLY A 62 6.64 -0.80 -2.17
C GLY A 62 5.77 -1.53 -1.16
N GLU A 63 5.32 -2.73 -1.49
CA GLU A 63 4.50 -3.58 -0.62
C GLU A 63 5.20 -3.89 0.71
N TYR A 64 6.50 -4.19 0.65
CA TYR A 64 7.28 -4.43 1.87
C TYR A 64 7.43 -3.18 2.75
N ASP A 65 7.55 -2.00 2.15
CA ASP A 65 7.57 -0.73 2.89
C ASP A 65 6.20 -0.46 3.54
N ALA A 66 5.10 -0.65 2.80
CA ALA A 66 3.74 -0.47 3.27
C ALA A 66 3.44 -1.40 4.46
N ARG A 67 3.69 -2.71 4.30
CA ARG A 67 3.56 -3.70 5.38
C ARG A 67 4.37 -3.32 6.62
N THR A 68 5.61 -2.85 6.44
CA THR A 68 6.46 -2.41 7.56
C THR A 68 5.86 -1.19 8.27
N GLY A 69 5.41 -0.21 7.51
CA GLY A 69 4.77 1.01 8.01
C GLY A 69 3.46 0.71 8.76
N TYR A 70 2.59 -0.11 8.18
CA TYR A 70 1.30 -0.47 8.76
C TYR A 70 1.47 -1.32 10.02
N LYS A 71 2.40 -2.28 10.03
CA LYS A 71 2.70 -3.07 11.24
C LYS A 71 3.13 -2.18 12.40
N ARG A 72 4.06 -1.25 12.15
CA ARG A 72 4.49 -0.30 13.17
C ARG A 72 3.33 0.60 13.63
N SER A 73 2.50 1.04 12.70
CA SER A 73 1.37 1.93 13.01
C SER A 73 0.30 1.21 13.83
N ARG A 74 0.06 -0.08 13.57
CA ARG A 74 -0.78 -0.96 14.39
C ARG A 74 -0.28 -1.04 15.83
N GLU A 75 1.01 -1.29 16.03
CA GLU A 75 1.63 -1.36 17.37
C GLU A 75 1.47 -0.03 18.14
N ILE A 76 1.66 1.11 17.46
CA ILE A 76 1.41 2.44 18.07
C ILE A 76 -0.06 2.61 18.48
N CYS A 77 -1.00 2.14 17.66
CA CYS A 77 -2.43 2.21 17.98
C CYS A 77 -2.79 1.33 19.18
N GLU A 78 -2.18 0.14 19.30
CA GLU A 78 -2.34 -0.73 20.46
C GLU A 78 -1.85 -0.06 21.74
N GLU A 79 -0.65 0.51 21.72
CA GLU A 79 -0.07 1.23 22.86
C GLU A 79 -0.93 2.44 23.29
N ALA A 80 -1.54 3.13 22.31
CA ALA A 80 -2.42 4.27 22.55
C ALA A 80 -3.86 3.87 22.95
N GLY A 81 -4.21 2.58 22.89
CA GLY A 81 -5.58 2.11 23.11
C GLY A 81 -6.57 2.50 22.01
N ASP A 82 -6.09 2.88 20.83
CA ASP A 82 -6.94 3.22 19.67
C ASP A 82 -7.26 1.98 18.83
N TYR A 83 -8.18 1.17 19.35
CA TYR A 83 -8.56 -0.09 18.70
C TYR A 83 -9.22 0.08 17.33
N VAL A 84 -9.83 1.24 17.05
CA VAL A 84 -10.49 1.50 15.77
C VAL A 84 -9.45 1.78 14.68
N THR A 85 -8.44 2.60 14.97
CA THR A 85 -7.32 2.80 14.03
C THR A 85 -6.46 1.54 13.93
N MET A 86 -6.29 0.80 15.03
CA MET A 86 -5.58 -0.48 14.99
C MET A 86 -6.22 -1.45 14.00
N LYS A 87 -7.56 -1.59 14.04
CA LYS A 87 -8.30 -2.44 13.10
C LYS A 87 -8.15 -1.98 11.65
N LEU A 88 -8.13 -0.66 11.41
CA LEU A 88 -7.83 -0.11 10.09
C LEU A 88 -6.47 -0.61 9.58
N PHE A 89 -5.40 -0.52 10.37
CA PHE A 89 -4.09 -1.02 9.96
C PHE A 89 -4.03 -2.55 9.81
N GLU A 90 -4.79 -3.31 10.60
CA GLU A 90 -4.91 -4.77 10.42
C GLU A 90 -5.56 -5.15 9.09
N ASP A 91 -6.58 -4.41 8.68
CA ASP A 91 -7.23 -4.64 7.38
C ASP A 91 -6.24 -4.31 6.24
N LEU A 92 -5.56 -3.16 6.31
CA LEU A 92 -4.55 -2.78 5.31
C LEU A 92 -3.40 -3.80 5.24
N LEU A 93 -2.91 -4.30 6.37
CA LEU A 93 -1.90 -5.36 6.40
C LEU A 93 -2.35 -6.64 5.70
N SER A 94 -3.62 -7.01 5.83
CA SER A 94 -4.16 -8.20 5.16
C SER A 94 -4.22 -8.02 3.65
N ASP A 95 -4.48 -6.80 3.17
CA ASP A 95 -4.47 -6.47 1.75
C ASP A 95 -3.02 -6.60 1.21
N GLU A 96 -2.02 -6.00 1.89
CA GLU A 96 -0.61 -6.08 1.46
C GLU A 96 -0.02 -7.49 1.50
N GLU A 97 -0.43 -8.34 2.45
CA GLU A 97 0.00 -9.75 2.45
C GLU A 97 -0.49 -10.48 1.19
N GLY A 98 -1.67 -10.13 0.68
CA GLY A 98 -2.19 -10.64 -0.58
C GLY A 98 -1.44 -10.11 -1.81
N HIS A 99 -1.05 -8.83 -1.80
CA HIS A 99 -0.25 -8.22 -2.86
C HIS A 99 1.14 -8.84 -2.93
N ILE A 100 1.81 -9.00 -1.79
CA ILE A 100 3.12 -9.65 -1.68
C ILE A 100 3.07 -11.09 -2.22
N ASP A 101 2.10 -11.91 -1.79
CA ASP A 101 1.96 -13.29 -2.25
C ASP A 101 1.77 -13.38 -3.78
N PHE A 102 0.96 -12.47 -4.34
CA PHE A 102 0.76 -12.39 -5.77
C PHE A 102 2.07 -12.05 -6.50
N LEU A 103 2.79 -11.03 -6.05
CA LEU A 103 4.03 -10.54 -6.68
C LEU A 103 5.18 -11.55 -6.57
N GLU A 104 5.33 -12.23 -5.44
CA GLU A 104 6.35 -13.29 -5.26
C GLU A 104 6.08 -14.51 -6.14
N THR A 105 4.85 -14.67 -6.62
CA THR A 105 4.44 -15.76 -7.52
C THR A 105 4.66 -15.45 -9.02
N GLN A 106 4.86 -14.17 -9.39
CA GLN A 106 5.01 -13.75 -10.80
C GLN A 106 6.37 -14.12 -11.40
#